data_AF-A0A411YB36-F1
#
_entry.id   AF-A0A411YB36-F1
#
_cell.length_a   1.000
_cell.length_b   1.000
_cell.length_c   1.000
_cell.angle_alpha   90.00
_cell.angle_beta   90.00
_cell.angle_gamma   90.00
#
_symmetry.space_group_name_H-M   'P 1'
#
loop_
_entity.id
_entity.type
_entity.pdbx_description
1 polymer ?
#
loop_
_entity_poly.entity_id
_entity_poly.type
_entity_poly.pdbx_seq_one_letter_code
_entity_poly.pdbx_strand_id
1 'polypeptide(L)'
;MWSAPFLMGVAVPLLLVAATAAWPWIERAFRGREDVSHVNQRLLDVPARAVALWGAGTFVAVATVAAANDVIARILGAPIEVVVWVLRVLVVLLPLLAAVAAGLAARRRRRRLHAHHHA
;
A
#
# COMPACT_ATOMS: atom_id res chain seq x y z
N MET A 1 -12.90 22.71 15.24
CA MET A 1 -11.52 22.58 14.72
C MET A 1 -11.01 21.22 15.15
N TRP A 2 -10.78 20.29 14.22
CA TRP A 2 -10.29 18.95 14.58
C TRP A 2 -8.82 19.04 14.99
N SER A 3 -8.42 18.38 16.08
CA SER A 3 -7.05 18.43 16.58
C SER A 3 -6.15 17.44 15.82
N ALA A 4 -4.89 17.82 15.59
CA ALA A 4 -3.93 16.95 14.90
C ALA A 4 -3.77 15.56 15.54
N PRO A 5 -3.77 15.40 16.88
CA PRO A 5 -3.74 14.09 17.52
C PRO A 5 -4.97 13.24 17.19
N PHE A 6 -6.15 13.84 17.07
CA PHE A 6 -7.36 13.10 16.69
C PHE A 6 -7.27 12.58 15.26
N LEU A 7 -6.85 13.42 14.31
CA LEU A 7 -6.76 13.02 12.90
C LEU A 7 -5.78 11.85 12.72
N MET A 8 -4.62 11.93 13.35
CA MET A 8 -3.56 10.93 13.17
C MET A 8 -3.76 9.69 14.05
N GLY A 9 -4.29 9.86 15.27
CA GLY A 9 -4.48 8.76 16.21
C GLY A 9 -5.78 7.98 16.03
N VAL A 10 -6.81 8.60 15.43
CA VAL A 10 -8.14 7.97 15.29
C VAL A 10 -8.58 7.93 13.84
N ALA A 11 -8.65 9.08 13.17
CA ALA A 11 -9.26 9.15 11.84
C ALA A 11 -8.49 8.34 10.79
N VAL A 12 -7.16 8.44 10.75
CA VAL A 12 -6.32 7.70 9.80
C VAL A 12 -6.38 6.17 10.04
N PRO A 13 -6.17 5.64 11.25
CA PRO A 13 -6.35 4.21 11.52
C PRO A 13 -7.75 3.70 11.18
N LEU A 14 -8.78 4.45 11.56
CA LEU A 14 -10.17 4.08 11.27
C LEU A 14 -10.43 4.03 9.76
N LEU A 15 -9.91 5.01 9.01
CA LEU A 15 -10.01 5.03 7.55
C LEU A 15 -9.32 3.82 6.92
N LEU A 16 -8.12 3.44 7.39
CA LEU A 16 -7.42 2.25 6.90
C LEU A 16 -8.20 0.97 7.14
N VAL A 17 -8.73 0.81 8.36
CA VAL A 17 -9.55 -0.36 8.73
C VAL A 17 -10.84 -0.38 7.91
N ALA A 18 -11.54 0.76 7.81
CA ALA A 18 -12.76 0.87 7.04
C ALA A 18 -12.54 0.60 5.55
N ALA A 19 -11.47 1.13 4.95
CA ALA A 19 -11.12 0.89 3.55
C ALA A 19 -10.78 -0.59 3.30
N THR A 20 -10.08 -1.24 4.23
CA THR A 20 -9.73 -2.66 4.15
C THR A 20 -10.97 -3.54 4.30
N ALA A 21 -11.82 -3.24 5.28
CA ALA A 21 -13.08 -3.93 5.47
C ALA A 21 -13.99 -3.76 4.23
N ALA A 22 -14.08 -2.54 3.70
CA ALA A 22 -14.86 -2.22 2.52
C ALA A 22 -14.24 -2.73 1.19
N TRP A 23 -13.02 -3.28 1.22
CA TRP A 23 -12.28 -3.65 0.02
C TRP A 23 -13.06 -4.54 -0.97
N PRO A 24 -13.83 -5.57 -0.54
CA PRO A 24 -14.58 -6.40 -1.48
C PRO A 24 -15.61 -5.62 -2.30
N TRP A 25 -16.27 -4.63 -1.69
CA TRP A 25 -17.23 -3.77 -2.38
C TRP A 25 -16.55 -2.75 -3.28
N ILE A 26 -15.43 -2.18 -2.81
CA ILE A 26 -14.59 -1.28 -3.61
C ILE A 26 -14.09 -2.00 -4.86
N GLU A 27 -13.56 -3.21 -4.69
CA GLU A 27 -13.04 -4.04 -5.79
C GLU A 27 -14.13 -4.40 -6.80
N ARG A 28 -15.32 -4.79 -6.33
CA ARG A 28 -16.48 -5.07 -7.19
C ARG A 28 -16.94 -3.84 -7.97
N ALA A 29 -16.94 -2.66 -7.34
CA ALA A 29 -17.33 -1.41 -7.99
C ALA A 29 -16.40 -1.06 -9.17
N PHE A 30 -15.11 -1.40 -9.07
CA PHE A 30 -14.14 -1.16 -10.15
C PHE A 30 -14.05 -2.29 -11.19
N ARG A 31 -14.32 -3.55 -10.82
CA ARG A 31 -14.17 -4.71 -11.74
C ARG A 31 -15.42 -5.13 -12.50
N GLY A 32 -16.62 -4.72 -12.08
CA GLY A 32 -17.86 -5.24 -12.66
C GLY A 32 -18.12 -6.71 -12.26
N ARG A 33 -19.13 -7.36 -12.86
CA ARG A 33 -19.59 -8.71 -12.48
C ARG A 33 -18.45 -9.73 -12.60
N GLU A 34 -18.02 -10.25 -11.45
CA GLU A 34 -17.01 -11.30 -11.38
C GLU A 34 -17.64 -12.65 -11.76
N ASP A 35 -16.97 -13.38 -12.64
CA ASP A 35 -17.17 -14.83 -12.72
C ASP A 35 -16.56 -15.44 -11.45
N VAL A 36 -17.33 -16.27 -10.73
CA VAL A 36 -16.92 -16.79 -9.43
C VAL A 36 -15.84 -17.85 -9.65
N SER A 37 -14.58 -17.43 -9.60
CA SER A 37 -13.47 -18.38 -9.67
C SER A 37 -13.33 -19.11 -8.34
N HIS A 38 -13.45 -20.44 -8.36
CA HIS A 38 -13.18 -21.30 -7.19
C HIS A 38 -11.69 -21.53 -6.93
N VAL A 39 -10.81 -20.93 -7.74
CA VAL A 39 -9.36 -21.05 -7.59
C VAL A 39 -8.81 -19.76 -6.99
N ASN A 40 -7.94 -19.89 -5.99
CA ASN A 40 -7.33 -18.73 -5.37
C ASN A 40 -6.48 -17.96 -6.39
N GLN A 41 -6.88 -16.72 -6.67
CA GLN A 41 -6.16 -15.86 -7.58
C GLN A 41 -4.87 -15.37 -6.92
N ARG A 42 -3.73 -15.69 -7.53
CA ARG A 42 -2.44 -15.17 -7.10
C ARG A 42 -2.43 -13.64 -7.24
N LEU A 43 -1.87 -12.98 -6.23
CA LEU A 43 -1.88 -11.52 -6.09
C LEU A 43 -1.43 -10.76 -7.35
N LEU A 44 -0.33 -11.18 -7.98
CA LEU A 44 0.24 -10.50 -9.16
C LEU A 44 -0.54 -10.75 -10.46
N ASP A 45 -1.47 -11.70 -10.50
CA ASP A 45 -2.34 -11.88 -11.68
C ASP A 45 -3.47 -10.85 -11.72
N VAL A 46 -3.65 -10.13 -10.63
CA VAL A 46 -4.73 -9.18 -10.41
C VAL A 46 -4.14 -7.78 -10.15
N PRO A 47 -3.85 -6.98 -11.19
CA PRO A 47 -3.06 -5.75 -11.07
C PRO A 47 -3.63 -4.76 -10.06
N ALA A 48 -4.94 -4.55 -10.01
CA ALA A 48 -5.54 -3.61 -9.07
C ALA A 48 -5.38 -4.06 -7.60
N ARG A 49 -5.53 -5.36 -7.31
CA ARG A 49 -5.23 -5.92 -5.97
C ARG A 49 -3.74 -5.78 -5.63
N ALA A 50 -2.85 -6.05 -6.58
CA ALA A 50 -1.41 -5.90 -6.36
C ALA A 50 -1.04 -4.45 -6.03
N VAL A 51 -1.49 -3.49 -6.85
CA VAL A 51 -1.20 -2.06 -6.66
C VAL A 51 -1.71 -1.57 -5.30
N ALA A 52 -2.96 -1.89 -4.96
CA ALA A 52 -3.55 -1.48 -3.69
C ALA A 52 -2.86 -2.10 -2.48
N LEU A 53 -2.59 -3.42 -2.51
CA LEU A 53 -1.94 -4.10 -1.39
C LEU A 53 -0.52 -3.60 -1.16
N TRP A 54 0.27 -3.47 -2.22
CA TRP A 54 1.67 -3.02 -2.09
C TRP A 54 1.74 -1.53 -1.70
N GLY A 55 0.89 -0.68 -2.26
CA GLY A 55 0.82 0.73 -1.86
C GLY A 55 0.41 0.90 -0.40
N ALA A 56 -0.76 0.36 -0.02
CA ALA A 56 -1.28 0.48 1.34
C ALA A 56 -0.39 -0.22 2.37
N GLY A 57 0.13 -1.42 2.05
CA GLY A 57 1.03 -2.15 2.92
C GLY A 57 2.35 -1.42 3.18
N THR A 58 2.96 -0.84 2.13
CA THR A 58 4.16 0.00 2.30
C THR A 58 3.86 1.28 3.07
N PHE A 59 2.68 1.89 2.88
CA PHE A 59 2.29 3.06 3.67
C PHE A 59 2.23 2.72 5.17
N VAL A 60 1.55 1.63 5.52
CA VAL A 60 1.45 1.16 6.91
C VAL A 60 2.85 0.87 7.46
N ALA A 61 3.70 0.16 6.70
CA ALA A 61 5.06 -0.16 7.15
C ALA A 61 5.89 1.10 7.43
N VAL A 62 5.88 2.09 6.54
CA VAL A 62 6.63 3.34 6.73
C VAL A 62 6.03 4.17 7.86
N ALA A 63 4.70 4.22 8.00
CA ALA A 63 4.04 4.90 9.12
C ALA A 63 4.40 4.26 10.47
N THR A 64 4.49 2.93 10.54
CA THR A 64 4.95 2.22 11.74
C THR A 64 6.41 2.55 12.06
N VAL A 65 7.29 2.57 11.06
CA VAL A 65 8.69 3.01 11.25
C VAL A 65 8.73 4.46 11.75
N ALA A 66 7.87 5.33 11.21
CA ALA A 66 7.81 6.72 11.60
C ALA A 66 7.32 6.94 13.04
N ALA A 67 6.52 6.03 13.59
CA ALA A 67 6.14 6.05 15.00
C ALA A 67 7.34 5.78 15.95
N ALA A 68 8.44 5.23 15.44
CA ALA A 68 9.69 5.00 16.16
C ALA A 68 10.80 6.02 15.79
N ASN A 69 10.43 7.17 15.21
CA ASN A 69 11.35 8.25 14.82
C ASN A 69 12.37 8.62 15.90
N ASP A 70 11.95 8.72 17.17
CA ASP A 70 12.82 9.13 18.28
C ASP A 70 13.93 8.09 18.57
N VAL A 71 13.56 6.80 18.48
CA VAL A 71 14.48 5.67 18.63
C VAL A 71 15.45 5.63 17.46
N ILE A 72 14.94 5.85 16.24
CA ILE A 72 15.75 5.90 15.02
C ILE A 72 16.77 7.05 15.10
N ALA A 73 16.34 8.24 15.51
CA ALA A 73 17.24 9.39 15.69
C ALA A 73 18.35 9.10 16.70
N ARG A 74 18.01 8.44 17.81
CA ARG A 74 18.97 8.04 18.84
C ARG A 74 19.99 7.01 18.32
N ILE A 75 19.53 6.00 17.58
CA ILE A 75 20.40 4.95 17.02
C ILE A 75 21.34 5.53 15.96
N LEU A 76 20.84 6.45 15.13
CA LEU A 76 21.63 7.06 14.04
C LEU A 76 22.50 8.24 14.51
N GLY A 77 22.34 8.70 15.76
CA GLY A 77 23.01 9.91 16.27
C GLY A 77 22.66 11.17 15.47
N ALA A 78 21.49 11.19 14.81
CA ALA A 78 21.06 12.24 13.92
C ALA A 78 20.03 13.17 14.61
N PRO A 79 19.94 14.45 14.21
CA PRO A 79 18.88 15.34 14.70
C PRO A 79 17.50 14.77 14.35
N ILE A 80 16.56 14.83 15.30
CA ILE A 80 15.21 14.28 15.12
C ILE A 80 14.47 14.98 13.98
N GLU A 81 14.74 16.26 13.74
CA GLU A 81 14.15 17.05 12.67
C GLU A 81 14.51 16.48 11.30
N VAL A 82 15.76 16.04 11.12
CA VAL A 82 16.22 15.39 9.88
C VAL A 82 15.48 14.08 9.67
N VAL A 83 15.40 13.26 10.72
CA VAL A 83 14.70 11.97 10.67
C VAL A 83 13.22 12.15 10.33
N VAL A 84 12.55 13.12 10.96
CA VAL A 84 11.13 13.44 10.69
C VAL A 84 10.94 13.92 9.25
N TRP A 85 11.80 14.81 8.74
CA TRP A 85 11.70 15.28 7.36
C TRP A 85 11.89 14.16 6.34
N VAL A 86 12.88 13.29 6.56
CA VAL A 86 13.10 12.11 5.71
C VAL A 86 11.85 11.21 5.74
N LEU A 87 11.35 10.86 6.92
CA LEU A 87 10.17 10.01 7.06
C LEU A 87 8.91 10.62 6.44
N ARG A 88 8.74 11.94 6.48
CA ARG A 88 7.63 12.66 5.80
C ARG A 88 7.69 12.50 4.28
N VAL A 89 8.89 12.51 3.69
CA VAL A 89 9.03 12.25 2.25
C VAL A 89 8.78 10.77 1.97
N LEU A 90 9.38 9.88 2.77
CA LEU A 90 9.28 8.44 2.56
C LEU A 90 7.85 7.91 2.70
N VAL A 91 7.05 8.43 3.63
CA VAL A 91 5.67 7.97 3.86
C VAL A 91 4.76 8.20 2.67
N VAL A 92 5.11 9.10 1.76
CA VAL A 92 4.39 9.33 0.50
C VAL A 92 5.09 8.64 -0.66
N LEU A 93 6.41 8.81 -0.77
CA LEU A 93 7.17 8.36 -1.94
C LEU A 93 7.26 6.83 -2.04
N LEU A 94 7.56 6.14 -0.93
CA LEU A 94 7.73 4.68 -0.95
C LEU A 94 6.43 3.94 -1.32
N PRO A 95 5.27 4.28 -0.76
CA PRO A 95 4.00 3.66 -1.16
C PRO A 95 3.68 3.83 -2.64
N LEU A 96 3.93 5.03 -3.19
CA LEU A 96 3.72 5.30 -4.62
C LEU A 96 4.65 4.44 -5.48
N LEU A 97 5.94 4.38 -5.13
CA LEU A 97 6.90 3.55 -5.85
C LEU A 97 6.56 2.06 -5.77
N ALA A 98 6.15 1.56 -4.59
CA ALA A 98 5.73 0.18 -4.39
C ALA A 98 4.48 -0.16 -5.21
N ALA A 99 3.49 0.73 -5.22
CA ALA A 99 2.27 0.58 -6.02
C ALA A 99 2.59 0.52 -7.52
N VAL A 100 3.44 1.42 -8.02
CA VAL A 100 3.89 1.44 -9.43
C VAL A 100 4.67 0.16 -9.77
N ALA A 101 5.64 -0.23 -8.92
CA ALA A 101 6.43 -1.43 -9.13
C ALA A 101 5.55 -2.70 -9.18
N ALA A 102 4.57 -2.82 -8.28
CA ALA A 102 3.61 -3.91 -8.28
C ALA A 102 2.75 -3.94 -9.55
N GLY A 103 2.28 -2.77 -10.00
CA GLY A 103 1.54 -2.64 -11.25
C GLY A 103 2.36 -3.06 -12.48
N LEU A 104 3.63 -2.66 -12.54
CA LEU A 104 4.57 -3.06 -13.59
C LEU A 104 4.86 -4.56 -13.56
N ALA A 105 5.09 -5.14 -12.37
CA ALA A 105 5.32 -6.57 -12.19
C ALA A 105 4.11 -7.39 -12.64
N ALA A 106 2.89 -6.97 -12.26
CA ALA A 106 1.65 -7.61 -12.68
C ALA A 106 1.45 -7.56 -14.20
N ARG A 107 1.72 -6.40 -14.83
CA ARG A 107 1.66 -6.24 -16.30
C ARG A 107 2.68 -7.12 -17.03
N ARG A 108 3.93 -7.17 -16.54
CA ARG A 108 4.98 -8.03 -17.10
C ARG A 108 4.60 -9.51 -17.04
N ARG A 109 4.01 -9.94 -15.92
CA ARG A 109 3.58 -11.32 -15.74
C ARG A 109 2.43 -11.71 -16.66
N ARG A 110 1.41 -10.85 -16.79
CA ARG A 110 0.30 -11.08 -17.74
C ARG A 110 0.80 -11.29 -19.16
N ARG A 111 1.76 -10.49 -19.63
CA ARG A 111 2.37 -10.65 -20.96
C ARG A 111 3.03 -12.01 -21.16
N ARG A 112 3.71 -12.53 -20.13
CA ARG A 112 4.36 -13.86 -20.20
C ARG A 112 3.35 -15.00 -20.27
N LEU A 113 2.26 -14.91 -19.51
CA LEU A 113 1.21 -15.94 -19.52
C LEU A 113 0.53 -16.06 -20.89
N HIS A 114 0.25 -14.93 -21.55
CA HIS A 114 -0.30 -14.94 -22.91
C HIS A 114 0.66 -15.53 -23.94
N ALA A 115 1.97 -15.30 -23.81
CA ALA A 115 2.97 -15.85 -24.72
C ALA A 115 3.04 -17.40 -24.68
N HIS A 116 2.82 -18.01 -23.51
CA HIS A 116 2.86 -19.47 -23.37
C HIS A 116 1.62 -20.20 -23.88
N HIS A 117 0.48 -19.53 -24.01
CA HIS A 117 -0.75 -20.15 -24.54
C HIS A 117 -0.77 -20.21 -26.08
N HIS A 118 0.18 -19.56 -26.76
CA HIS A 118 0.26 -19.50 -28.22
C HIS A 118 1.47 -20.26 -28.82
N ALA A 119 2.18 -21.03 -27.99
CA ALA A 119 3.30 -21.89 -28.38
C ALA A 119 2.92 -23.36 -28.14
#